data_AF-A0A7X8WNG3-F1
#
_entry.id   AF-A0A7X8WNG3-F1
#
_cell.length_a   1.000
_cell.length_b   1.000
_cell.length_c   1.000
_cell.angle_alpha   90.00
_cell.angle_beta   90.00
_cell.angle_gamma   90.00
#
_symmetry.space_group_name_H-M   'P 1'
#
loop_
_entity.id
_entity.type
_entity.pdbx_description
1 polymer ?
#
loop_
_entity_poly.entity_id
_entity_poly.type
_entity_poly.pdbx_seq_one_letter_code
_entity_poly.pdbx_strand_id
1 'polypeptide(L)'
;PNVGVTVGINIFDGFNKRREQKNARTRIQNTKLEREQMHLAIKSDFANMWQSYINNLELLKLEKDNVEVARENYDIAIERYKLGDLAGIRLREAQNSLLEAEERLVTAQFNIKINEIALKQVSGRVTDYLIKEQ
;
A
#
# COMPACT_ATOMS: atom_id res chain seq x y z
N PRO A 1 -54.11 22.01 -41.92
CA PRO A 1 -53.12 21.51 -40.94
C PRO A 1 -53.27 22.27 -39.60
N ASN A 2 -53.72 21.59 -38.54
CA ASN A 2 -53.85 22.21 -37.21
C ASN A 2 -52.66 21.83 -36.35
N VAL A 3 -51.92 22.83 -35.89
CA VAL A 3 -50.87 22.72 -34.88
C VAL A 3 -51.47 23.19 -33.56
N GLY A 4 -51.49 22.33 -32.55
CA GLY A 4 -51.96 22.65 -31.20
C GLY A 4 -50.80 22.65 -30.20
N VAL A 5 -50.72 23.67 -29.35
CA VAL A 5 -49.81 23.73 -28.21
C VAL A 5 -50.63 23.48 -26.94
N THR A 6 -50.31 22.42 -26.21
CA THR A 6 -50.94 22.09 -24.93
C THR A 6 -50.02 22.52 -23.80
N VAL A 7 -50.47 23.44 -22.94
CA VAL A 7 -49.78 23.82 -21.71
C VAL A 7 -50.55 23.22 -20.54
N GLY A 8 -49.97 22.23 -19.86
CA GLY A 8 -50.53 21.61 -18.67
C GLY A 8 -49.77 22.05 -17.42
N ILE A 9 -50.45 22.76 -16.51
CA ILE A 9 -49.92 23.04 -15.16
C ILE A 9 -50.59 22.08 -14.19
N ASN A 10 -49.79 21.28 -13.49
CA ASN A 10 -50.29 20.34 -12.51
C ASN A 10 -50.54 21.06 -11.18
N ILE A 11 -51.82 21.19 -10.80
CA ILE A 11 -52.27 22.05 -9.68
C ILE A 11 -52.17 21.32 -8.33
N PHE A 12 -52.15 19.98 -8.34
CA PHE A 12 -51.96 19.16 -7.12
C PHE A 12 -51.30 17.82 -7.46
N ASP A 13 -50.14 17.55 -6.89
CA ASP A 13 -49.31 16.36 -7.17
C ASP A 13 -49.28 15.34 -6.01
N GLY A 14 -50.15 15.50 -5.00
CA GLY A 14 -50.18 14.63 -3.83
C GLY A 14 -48.94 14.72 -2.93
N PHE A 15 -48.30 15.90 -2.86
CA PHE A 15 -47.06 16.16 -2.10
C PHE A 15 -45.79 15.52 -2.69
N ASN A 16 -45.84 14.99 -3.92
CA ASN A 16 -44.71 14.30 -4.56
C ASN A 16 -43.48 15.20 -4.74
N LYS A 17 -43.65 16.45 -5.17
CA LYS A 17 -42.56 17.42 -5.35
C LYS A 17 -41.82 17.73 -4.05
N ARG A 18 -42.53 17.77 -2.91
CA ARG A 18 -41.90 17.90 -1.59
C ARG A 18 -41.09 16.65 -1.21
N ARG A 19 -41.61 15.46 -1.53
CA ARG A 19 -40.91 14.19 -1.30
C ARG A 19 -39.65 14.07 -2.16
N GLU A 20 -39.73 14.43 -3.43
CA GLU A 20 -38.58 14.45 -4.35
C GLU A 20 -37.49 15.42 -3.87
N GLN A 21 -37.85 16.63 -3.44
CA GLN A 21 -36.90 17.57 -2.86
C GLN A 21 -36.24 17.02 -1.59
N LYS A 22 -36.99 16.35 -0.72
CA LYS A 22 -36.43 15.71 0.48
C LYS A 22 -35.46 14.59 0.10
N ASN A 23 -35.83 13.73 -0.83
CA ASN A 23 -34.97 12.65 -1.32
C ASN A 23 -33.69 13.18 -1.98
N ALA A 24 -33.78 14.26 -2.77
CA ALA A 24 -32.63 14.91 -3.37
C ALA A 24 -31.67 15.48 -2.31
N ARG A 25 -32.20 16.11 -1.25
CA ARG A 25 -31.39 16.59 -0.11
C ARG A 25 -30.70 15.42 0.61
N THR A 26 -31.41 14.34 0.90
CA THR A 26 -30.82 13.13 1.49
C THR A 26 -29.72 12.56 0.61
N ARG A 27 -29.92 12.50 -0.71
CA ARG A 27 -28.91 12.02 -1.66
C ARG A 27 -27.63 12.87 -1.61
N ILE A 28 -27.76 14.20 -1.57
CA ILE A 28 -26.61 15.11 -1.45
C ILE A 28 -25.87 14.87 -0.11
N GLN A 29 -26.59 14.68 0.99
CA GLN A 29 -25.99 14.37 2.28
C GLN A 29 -25.23 13.04 2.26
N ASN A 30 -25.82 12.00 1.68
CA ASN A 30 -25.16 10.70 1.53
C ASN A 30 -23.88 10.82 0.70
N THR A 31 -23.92 11.51 -0.44
CA THR A 31 -22.71 11.73 -1.28
C THR A 31 -21.62 12.51 -0.54
N LYS A 32 -21.99 13.47 0.32
CA LYS A 32 -21.00 14.17 1.17
C LYS A 32 -20.35 13.23 2.18
N LEU A 33 -21.15 12.40 2.86
CA LEU A 33 -20.66 11.42 3.82
C LEU A 33 -19.77 10.35 3.15
N GLU A 34 -20.17 9.85 1.98
CA GLU A 34 -19.36 8.92 1.19
C GLU A 34 -18.01 9.53 0.79
N ARG A 35 -18.00 10.81 0.39
CA ARG A 35 -16.76 11.53 0.09
C ARG A 35 -15.86 11.68 1.31
N GLU A 36 -16.42 12.01 2.46
CA GLU A 36 -15.68 12.12 3.71
C GLU A 36 -15.10 10.78 4.16
N GLN A 37 -15.88 9.70 4.07
CA GLN A 37 -15.41 8.34 4.34
C GLN A 37 -14.27 7.94 3.39
N MET A 38 -14.39 8.24 2.10
CA MET A 38 -13.34 7.96 1.13
C MET A 38 -12.06 8.74 1.44
N HIS A 39 -12.17 10.00 1.85
CA HIS A 39 -11.02 10.82 2.25
C HIS A 39 -10.31 10.26 3.48
N LEU A 40 -11.08 9.84 4.49
CA LEU A 40 -10.54 9.20 5.69
C LEU A 40 -9.89 7.86 5.38
N ALA A 41 -10.48 7.05 4.51
CA ALA A 41 -9.92 5.78 4.06
C ALA A 41 -8.56 5.98 3.37
N ILE A 42 -8.48 6.92 2.42
CA ILE A 42 -7.22 7.25 1.72
C ILE A 42 -6.13 7.70 2.70
N LYS A 43 -6.46 8.54 3.69
CA LYS A 43 -5.50 8.97 4.72
C LYS A 43 -5.01 7.80 5.56
N SER A 44 -5.92 6.93 5.98
CA SER A 44 -5.58 5.73 6.75
C SER A 44 -4.69 4.79 5.95
N ASP A 45 -5.04 4.52 4.70
CA ASP A 45 -4.28 3.65 3.80
C ASP A 45 -2.87 4.19 3.58
N PHE A 46 -2.73 5.50 3.32
CA PHE A 46 -1.42 6.14 3.19
C PHE A 46 -0.58 6.01 4.46
N ALA A 47 -1.16 6.27 5.64
CA ALA A 47 -0.45 6.15 6.90
C ALA A 47 0.03 4.70 7.15
N ASN A 48 -0.82 3.71 6.88
CA ASN A 48 -0.48 2.30 7.00
C ASN A 48 0.63 1.88 6.02
N MET A 49 0.56 2.34 4.78
CA MET A 49 1.58 2.06 3.76
C MET A 49 2.92 2.72 4.10
N TRP A 50 2.90 3.96 4.58
CA TRP A 50 4.09 4.66 5.03
C TRP A 50 4.76 3.94 6.20
N GLN A 51 3.99 3.55 7.21
CA GLN A 51 4.52 2.80 8.35
C GLN A 51 5.11 1.45 7.91
N SER A 52 4.42 0.74 7.01
CA SER A 52 4.92 -0.51 6.45
C SER A 52 6.24 -0.32 5.70
N TYR A 53 6.39 0.77 4.95
CA TYR A 53 7.63 1.09 4.25
C TYR A 53 8.80 1.35 5.20
N ILE A 54 8.59 2.13 6.26
CA ILE A 54 9.61 2.40 7.29
C ILE A 54 10.03 1.09 7.99
N ASN A 55 9.07 0.26 8.39
CA ASN A 55 9.37 -1.03 9.01
C ASN A 55 10.19 -1.95 8.07
N ASN A 56 9.87 -1.96 6.77
CA ASN A 56 10.62 -2.75 5.80
C ASN A 56 12.04 -2.20 5.57
N LEU A 57 12.25 -0.88 5.60
CA LEU A 57 13.59 -0.29 5.56
C LEU A 57 14.45 -0.73 6.74
N GLU A 58 13.87 -0.81 7.94
CA GLU A 58 14.55 -1.32 9.13
C GLU A 58 14.88 -2.81 8.99
N LEU A 59 13.94 -3.62 8.50
CA LEU A 59 14.17 -5.04 8.19
C LEU A 59 15.30 -5.21 7.17
N LEU A 60 15.35 -4.40 6.12
CA LEU A 60 16.44 -4.45 5.13
C LEU A 60 17.79 -4.16 5.77
N LYS A 61 17.86 -3.19 6.69
CA LYS A 61 19.10 -2.91 7.42
C LYS A 61 19.53 -4.13 8.22
N LEU A 62 18.61 -4.74 8.96
CA LEU A 62 18.88 -5.94 9.75
C LEU A 62 19.33 -7.13 8.87
N GLU A 63 18.73 -7.34 7.70
CA GLU A 63 19.17 -8.41 6.79
C GLU A 63 20.54 -8.15 6.15
N LYS A 64 20.93 -6.88 5.96
CA LYS A 64 22.31 -6.56 5.54
C LYS A 64 23.31 -6.94 6.62
N ASP A 65 23.02 -6.58 7.87
CA ASP A 65 23.87 -6.91 9.01
C ASP A 65 23.96 -8.44 9.19
N ASN A 66 22.85 -9.17 8.99
CA ASN A 66 22.83 -10.63 9.03
C ASN A 66 23.73 -11.27 7.96
N VAL A 67 23.73 -10.74 6.73
CA VAL A 67 24.60 -11.23 5.65
C VAL A 67 26.08 -11.01 5.99
N GLU A 68 26.42 -9.86 6.58
CA GLU A 68 27.79 -9.57 7.02
C GLU A 68 28.25 -10.59 8.08
N VAL A 69 27.42 -10.84 9.11
CA VAL A 69 27.70 -11.84 10.15
C VAL A 69 27.80 -13.25 9.57
N ALA A 70 26.89 -13.64 8.68
CA ALA A 70 26.92 -14.97 8.06
C ALA A 70 28.15 -15.16 7.17
N ARG A 71 28.62 -14.09 6.52
CA ARG A 71 29.84 -14.08 5.71
C ARG A 71 31.08 -14.26 6.56
N GLU A 72 31.20 -13.51 7.66
CA GLU A 72 32.32 -13.67 8.60
C GLU A 72 32.37 -15.10 9.17
N ASN A 73 31.21 -15.67 9.54
CA ASN A 73 31.13 -17.06 10.00
C ASN A 73 31.57 -18.06 8.92
N TYR A 74 31.19 -17.84 7.66
CA TYR A 74 31.65 -18.65 6.54
C TYR A 74 33.16 -18.53 6.32
N ASP A 75 33.71 -17.32 6.39
CA ASP A 75 35.14 -17.06 6.20
C ASP A 75 35.98 -17.76 7.30
N ILE A 76 35.54 -17.68 8.56
CA ILE A 76 36.16 -18.45 9.66
C ILE A 76 36.05 -19.96 9.41
N ALA A 77 34.89 -20.43 8.94
CA ALA A 77 34.66 -21.85 8.71
C ALA A 77 35.56 -22.41 7.59
N ILE A 78 35.75 -21.67 6.49
CA ILE A 78 36.61 -22.11 5.39
C ILE A 78 38.09 -22.10 5.79
N GLU A 79 38.53 -21.14 6.62
CA GLU A 79 39.88 -21.13 7.16
C GLU A 79 40.15 -22.36 8.04
N ARG A 80 39.26 -22.65 9.00
CA ARG A 80 39.40 -23.83 9.86
C ARG A 80 39.31 -25.14 9.10
N TYR A 81 38.47 -25.20 8.05
CA TYR A 81 38.41 -26.36 7.15
C TYR A 81 39.74 -26.58 6.41
N LYS A 82 40.34 -25.51 5.88
CA LYS A 82 41.66 -25.57 5.21
C LYS A 82 42.78 -26.02 6.14
N LEU A 83 42.69 -25.69 7.42
CA LEU A 83 43.61 -26.16 8.47
C LEU A 83 43.34 -27.60 8.94
N GLY A 84 42.25 -28.23 8.47
CA GLY A 84 41.83 -29.56 8.90
C GLY A 84 41.15 -29.61 10.28
N ASP A 85 40.89 -28.46 10.90
CA ASP A 85 40.31 -28.31 12.24
C ASP A 85 38.76 -28.27 12.20
N LEU A 86 38.15 -28.16 11.02
CA LEU A 86 36.70 -28.17 10.83
C LEU A 86 36.26 -29.30 9.91
N ALA A 87 35.21 -30.02 10.29
CA ALA A 87 34.57 -31.02 9.44
C ALA A 87 33.85 -30.37 8.24
N GLY A 88 33.89 -31.02 7.07
CA GLY A 88 33.26 -30.50 5.85
C GLY A 88 31.74 -30.28 5.97
N ILE A 89 31.05 -31.02 6.86
CA ILE A 89 29.64 -30.78 7.15
C ILE A 89 29.40 -29.41 7.80
N ARG A 90 30.28 -28.98 8.71
CA ARG A 90 30.19 -27.67 9.39
C ARG A 90 30.46 -26.53 8.43
N LEU A 91 31.38 -26.73 7.47
CA LEU A 91 31.59 -25.78 6.38
C LEU A 91 30.32 -25.63 5.53
N ARG A 92 29.65 -26.74 5.19
CA ARG A 92 28.37 -26.71 4.47
C ARG A 92 27.26 -26.03 5.28
N GLU A 93 27.19 -26.23 6.59
CA GLU A 93 26.25 -25.51 7.46
C GLU A 93 26.48 -23.99 7.38
N ALA A 94 27.73 -23.52 7.44
CA ALA A 94 28.06 -22.11 7.32
C ALA A 94 27.75 -21.54 5.92
N GLN A 95 28.04 -22.30 4.85
CA GLN A 95 27.68 -21.95 3.48
C GLN A 95 26.16 -21.79 3.30
N ASN A 96 25.38 -22.74 3.82
CA ASN A 96 23.93 -22.68 3.76
C ASN A 96 23.39 -21.47 4.54
N SER A 97 23.94 -21.21 5.72
CA SER A 97 23.53 -20.05 6.52
C SER A 97 23.79 -18.72 5.81
N LEU A 98 24.93 -18.59 5.11
CA LEU A 98 25.23 -17.43 4.26
C LEU A 98 24.24 -17.32 3.10
N LEU A 99 23.98 -18.42 2.39
CA LEU A 99 23.04 -18.44 1.27
C LEU A 99 21.62 -18.01 1.70
N GLU A 100 21.14 -18.54 2.83
CA GLU A 100 19.84 -18.18 3.39
C GLU A 100 19.77 -16.71 3.80
N ALA A 101 20.85 -16.16 4.36
CA ALA A 101 20.93 -14.73 4.70
C ALA A 101 20.87 -13.85 3.44
N GLU A 102 21.60 -14.23 2.39
CA GLU A 102 21.58 -13.52 1.10
C GLU A 102 20.19 -13.58 0.44
N GLU A 103 19.50 -14.73 0.52
CA GLU A 103 18.13 -14.88 0.01
C GLU A 103 17.13 -13.98 0.76
N ARG A 104 17.22 -13.93 2.10
CA ARG A 104 16.40 -13.02 2.92
C ARG A 104 16.65 -11.57 2.58
N LEU A 105 17.91 -11.18 2.36
CA LEU A 105 18.27 -9.82 1.96
C LEU A 105 17.64 -9.45 0.60
N VAL A 106 17.74 -10.33 -0.40
CA VAL A 106 17.13 -10.10 -1.72
C VAL A 106 15.61 -9.96 -1.60
N THR A 107 14.99 -10.81 -0.79
CA THR A 107 13.55 -10.77 -0.52
C THR A 107 13.14 -9.45 0.14
N ALA A 108 13.90 -8.98 1.13
CA ALA A 108 13.66 -7.71 1.80
C ALA A 108 13.79 -6.52 0.82
N GLN A 109 14.80 -6.54 -0.06
CA GLN A 109 14.97 -5.52 -1.12
C GLN A 109 13.78 -5.49 -2.09
N PHE A 110 13.31 -6.65 -2.52
CA PHE A 110 12.15 -6.77 -3.40
C PHE A 110 10.88 -6.22 -2.74
N ASN A 111 10.61 -6.58 -1.50
CA ASN A 111 9.45 -6.10 -0.74
C ASN A 111 9.46 -4.58 -0.55
N ILE A 112 10.61 -3.98 -0.26
CA ILE A 112 10.76 -2.53 -0.22
C ILE A 112 10.40 -1.90 -1.56
N LYS A 113 10.86 -2.49 -2.68
CA LYS A 113 10.59 -1.92 -4.00
C LYS A 113 9.11 -1.90 -4.32
N ILE A 114 8.38 -2.96 -3.97
CA ILE A 114 6.93 -3.01 -4.09
C ILE A 114 6.29 -1.89 -3.26
N ASN A 115 6.69 -1.74 -2.00
CA ASN A 115 6.12 -0.73 -1.11
C ASN A 115 6.44 0.70 -1.57
N GLU A 116 7.64 0.94 -2.10
CA GLU A 116 8.02 2.22 -2.71
C GLU A 116 7.11 2.56 -3.90
N ILE A 117 6.85 1.58 -4.78
CA ILE A 117 5.96 1.76 -5.94
C ILE A 117 4.54 2.03 -5.46
N ALA A 118 4.05 1.27 -4.48
CA ALA A 118 2.70 1.44 -3.94
C ALA A 118 2.52 2.83 -3.29
N LEU A 119 3.51 3.28 -2.51
CA LEU A 119 3.54 4.64 -1.95
C LEU A 119 3.50 5.70 -3.06
N LYS A 120 4.28 5.53 -4.12
CA LYS A 120 4.26 6.45 -5.28
C LYS A 120 2.92 6.46 -6.01
N GLN A 121 2.27 5.31 -6.15
CA GLN A 121 0.94 5.21 -6.77
C GLN A 121 -0.12 5.95 -5.94
N VAL A 122 -0.08 5.82 -4.62
CA VAL A 122 -1.00 6.54 -3.72
C VAL A 122 -0.65 8.03 -3.69
N SER A 123 0.63 8.41 -3.61
CA SER A 123 1.05 9.81 -3.59
C SER A 123 0.79 10.54 -4.91
N GLY A 124 0.73 9.82 -6.05
CA GLY A 124 0.47 10.36 -7.38
C GLY A 124 -0.99 10.35 -7.84
N ARG A 125 -1.92 9.79 -7.05
CA ARG A 125 -3.38 9.82 -7.35
C ARG A 125 -4.20 10.65 -6.38
N VAL A 126 -3.62 11.09 -5.26
CA VAL A 126 -4.31 11.97 -4.30
C VAL A 126 -4.30 13.43 -4.76
N THR A 127 -3.29 13.88 -5.51
CA THR A 127 -3.25 15.26 -6.02
C THR A 127 -4.42 15.54 -6.98
N ASP A 128 -4.85 14.56 -7.79
CA ASP A 128 -6.02 14.70 -8.68
C ASP A 128 -7.34 14.87 -7.91
N TYR A 129 -7.43 14.39 -6.66
CA TYR A 129 -8.59 14.62 -5.79
C TYR A 129 -8.51 15.94 -5.03
N LEU A 130 -7.31 16.48 -4.80
CA LEU A 130 -7.08 17.78 -4.16
C LEU A 130 -7.25 18.97 -5.12
N ILE A 131 -7.02 18.76 -6.43
CA ILE A 131 -7.15 19.82 -7.45
C ILE A 131 -8.61 20.04 -7.87
N LYS A 132 -9.51 19.08 -7.63
CA LYS A 132 -10.92 19.16 -8.08
C LYS A 132 -11.84 20.02 -7.21
N GLU A 133 -11.29 20.72 -6.21
CA GLU A 133 -12.02 21.61 -5.31
C GLU A 133 -11.63 23.09 -5.45
N GLN A 134 -11.01 23.46 -6.58
CA GLN A 134 -10.94 24.85 -7.07
C GLN A 134 -11.80 25.05 -8.31
#